data_AF-A0A2M7XI40-F1
#
_entry.id   AF-A0A2M7XI40-F1
#
_cell.length_a   1.000
_cell.length_b   1.000
_cell.length_c   1.000
_cell.angle_alpha   90.00
_cell.angle_beta   90.00
_cell.angle_gamma   90.00
#
_symmetry.space_group_name_H-M   'P 1'
#
loop_
_entity.id
_entity.type
_entity.pdbx_description
1 polymer ?
#
loop_
_entity_poly.entity_id
_entity_poly.type
_entity_poly.pdbx_seq_one_letter_code
_entity_poly.pdbx_strand_id
1 'polypeptide(L)'
;MFCYSHDRKKEIIECINRCLYCHVCFSKQKYVKLNKQFILFCMFSIVIPTKNEEYYLPFLLKSLKKQTLKPKQIIVADAFSSDRTREIAQSFGCEVVDGGLPGSGRNRGASCANQPWIIFLDADVEFEDPTFLERAYSQLQTRDLDLATCSIRPISNRRIDHFFHTCYNVYTRACQPFMVHAPGLCIFIKRQLHEQINGFDETIIFCEDHEYAKRASKIGRFGFLSKDLHVPVSIRRLKRDGYIHIAGKYFLSELHLLFLGPIRDNKFKYDLDYKKDERV
;
A
#
# COMPACT_ATOMS: atom_id res chain seq x y z
N MET A 1 57.24 -3.92 -7.14
CA MET A 1 56.93 -3.70 -5.71
C MET A 1 55.66 -2.85 -5.67
N PHE A 2 54.50 -3.50 -5.53
CA PHE A 2 53.18 -2.87 -5.60
C PHE A 2 52.82 -2.30 -4.22
N CYS A 3 52.71 -0.98 -4.10
CA CYS A 3 52.00 -0.32 -3.01
C CYS A 3 50.77 0.40 -3.60
N TYR A 4 49.68 -0.34 -3.74
CA TYR A 4 48.36 0.20 -4.11
C TYR A 4 47.32 -0.61 -3.35
N SER A 5 46.82 -0.09 -2.23
CA SER A 5 45.48 -0.40 -1.69
C SER A 5 45.34 0.12 -0.26
N HIS A 6 44.67 1.25 -0.07
CA HIS A 6 43.78 1.48 1.08
C HIS A 6 42.88 2.72 0.88
N ASP A 7 43.29 3.71 0.07
CA ASP A 7 42.57 5.00 -0.02
C ASP A 7 41.29 4.99 -0.87
N ARG A 8 41.26 4.28 -2.01
CA ARG A 8 40.08 4.31 -2.91
C ARG A 8 38.79 3.74 -2.31
N LYS A 9 38.87 2.90 -1.27
CA LYS A 9 37.66 2.39 -0.59
C LYS A 9 36.99 3.46 0.28
N LYS A 10 37.77 4.33 0.94
CA LYS A 10 37.21 5.43 1.73
C LYS A 10 36.56 6.48 0.83
N GLU A 11 37.21 6.85 -0.27
CA GLU A 11 36.65 7.80 -1.24
C GLU A 11 35.35 7.29 -1.88
N ILE A 12 35.25 6.00 -2.21
CA ILE A 12 34.01 5.42 -2.76
C ILE A 12 32.89 5.41 -1.71
N ILE A 13 33.19 5.09 -0.45
CA ILE A 13 32.19 5.08 0.63
C ILE A 13 31.73 6.51 0.95
N GLU A 14 32.63 7.48 0.99
CA GLU A 14 32.27 8.90 1.15
C GLU A 14 31.49 9.45 -0.04
N CYS A 15 31.82 9.02 -1.26
CA CYS A 15 31.10 9.43 -2.47
C CYS A 15 29.68 8.82 -2.52
N ILE A 16 29.50 7.57 -2.08
CA ILE A 16 28.18 6.92 -1.93
C ILE A 16 27.36 7.63 -0.84
N ASN A 17 27.96 7.93 0.31
CA ASN A 17 27.28 8.63 1.41
C ASN A 17 26.93 10.09 1.04
N ARG A 18 27.74 10.77 0.22
CA ARG A 18 27.38 12.09 -0.34
C ARG A 18 26.32 12.00 -1.46
N CYS A 19 26.33 10.94 -2.27
CA CYS A 19 25.32 10.73 -3.31
C CYS A 19 23.92 10.42 -2.75
N LEU A 20 23.83 9.76 -1.60
CA LEU A 20 22.56 9.45 -0.91
C LEU A 20 21.75 10.70 -0.50
N TYR A 21 22.38 11.89 -0.46
CA TYR A 21 21.72 13.16 -0.11
C TYR A 21 21.55 14.12 -1.30
N CYS A 22 22.08 13.81 -2.47
CA CYS A 22 22.00 14.70 -3.63
C CYS A 22 20.83 14.29 -4.54
N HIS A 23 19.72 15.03 -4.44
CA HIS A 23 18.47 14.85 -5.21
C HIS A 23 18.61 14.96 -6.74
N VAL A 24 19.83 15.18 -7.28
CA VAL A 24 20.06 15.54 -8.69
C VAL A 24 20.75 14.42 -9.51
N CYS A 25 21.33 13.39 -8.90
CA CYS A 25 22.11 12.37 -9.64
C CYS A 25 21.38 11.04 -9.96
N PHE A 26 20.13 10.86 -9.54
CA PHE A 26 19.42 9.58 -9.71
C PHE A 26 18.94 9.28 -11.15
N SER A 27 19.02 10.24 -12.09
CA SER A 27 18.42 10.10 -13.43
C SER A 27 19.26 9.33 -14.45
N LYS A 28 20.52 8.93 -14.17
CA LYS A 28 21.39 8.31 -15.19
C LYS A 28 22.41 7.27 -14.67
N GLN A 29 22.06 6.39 -13.74
CA GLN A 29 22.95 5.25 -13.43
C GLN A 29 22.47 3.95 -14.08
N LYS A 30 23.17 3.60 -15.17
CA LYS A 30 23.28 2.25 -15.72
C LYS A 30 23.50 1.26 -14.57
N TYR A 31 22.66 0.23 -14.50
CA TYR A 31 22.84 -0.92 -13.63
C TYR A 31 24.22 -1.56 -13.85
N VAL A 32 25.19 -1.23 -12.99
CA VAL A 32 26.45 -1.96 -12.91
C VAL A 32 26.19 -3.17 -12.01
N LYS A 33 26.28 -4.38 -12.58
CA LYS A 33 26.33 -5.65 -11.85
C LYS A 33 27.47 -5.58 -10.83
N LEU A 34 27.16 -5.36 -9.56
CA LEU A 34 28.10 -5.51 -8.45
C LEU A 34 27.56 -6.55 -7.46
N ASN A 35 28.46 -7.45 -7.07
CA ASN A 35 28.22 -8.70 -6.37
C ASN A 35 27.42 -8.57 -5.05
N LYS A 36 26.66 -9.64 -4.77
CA LYS A 36 25.85 -9.94 -3.58
C LYS A 36 26.50 -9.49 -2.26
N GLN A 37 25.87 -8.53 -1.59
CA GLN A 37 25.47 -8.51 -0.16
C GLN A 37 25.16 -7.07 0.32
N PHE A 38 24.60 -6.20 -0.53
CA PHE A 38 24.00 -4.96 -0.02
C PHE A 38 22.56 -5.27 0.39
N ILE A 39 22.24 -5.14 1.68
CA ILE A 39 20.84 -5.10 2.11
C ILE A 39 20.27 -3.82 1.51
N LEU A 40 19.63 -3.96 0.34
CA LEU A 40 18.92 -2.89 -0.32
C LEU A 40 17.70 -2.63 0.58
N PHE A 41 17.80 -1.61 1.42
CA PHE A 41 16.62 -1.11 2.10
C PHE A 41 15.99 -0.06 1.22
N CYS A 42 14.70 -0.19 0.98
CA CYS A 42 13.95 0.82 0.24
C CYS A 42 13.54 1.96 1.13
N MET A 43 13.22 3.06 0.46
CA MET A 43 12.62 4.25 1.03
C MET A 43 11.11 4.08 1.27
N PHE A 44 10.66 2.93 1.80
CA PHE A 44 9.24 2.68 2.13
C PHE A 44 8.96 2.74 3.64
N SER A 45 7.98 3.56 4.00
CA SER A 45 7.21 3.45 5.24
C SER A 45 5.89 2.77 4.91
N ILE A 46 5.60 1.64 5.54
CA ILE A 46 4.32 0.95 5.40
C ILE A 46 3.39 1.42 6.50
N VAL A 47 2.16 1.79 6.14
CA VAL A 47 1.09 2.19 7.06
C VAL A 47 -0.06 1.20 6.94
N ILE A 48 -0.43 0.58 8.06
CA ILE A 48 -1.45 -0.46 8.13
C ILE A 48 -2.55 0.00 9.10
N PRO A 49 -3.70 0.51 8.62
CA PRO A 49 -4.84 0.74 9.50
C PRO A 49 -5.40 -0.61 9.98
N THR A 50 -5.72 -0.73 11.27
CA THR A 50 -6.20 -1.98 11.86
C THR A 50 -7.38 -1.77 12.79
N LYS A 51 -8.31 -2.73 12.81
CA LYS A 51 -9.37 -2.88 13.82
C LYS A 51 -9.73 -4.37 13.94
N ASN A 52 -9.38 -4.99 15.06
CA ASN A 52 -9.66 -6.39 15.36
C ASN A 52 -9.10 -7.37 14.29
N GLU A 53 -7.82 -7.19 13.93
CA GLU A 53 -7.13 -7.93 12.86
C GLU A 53 -6.12 -8.97 13.39
N GLU A 54 -6.31 -9.51 14.61
CA GLU A 54 -5.38 -10.49 15.23
C GLU A 54 -5.11 -11.72 14.34
N TYR A 55 -6.08 -12.07 13.48
CA TYR A 55 -5.97 -13.22 12.59
C TYR A 55 -5.17 -12.91 11.33
N TYR A 56 -5.48 -11.80 10.63
CA TYR A 56 -4.90 -11.50 9.31
C TYR A 56 -3.54 -10.81 9.39
N LEU A 57 -3.37 -9.91 10.37
CA LEU A 57 -2.15 -9.11 10.49
C LEU A 57 -0.85 -9.95 10.53
N PRO A 58 -0.76 -11.11 11.24
CA PRO A 58 0.42 -11.96 11.20
C PRO A 58 0.82 -12.42 9.79
N PHE A 59 -0.13 -12.69 8.90
CA PHE A 59 0.15 -13.14 7.52
C PHE A 59 0.79 -12.02 6.71
N LEU A 60 0.22 -10.81 6.78
CA LEU A 60 0.80 -9.61 6.18
C LEU A 60 2.22 -9.37 6.70
N LEU A 61 2.42 -9.31 8.01
CA LEU A 61 3.72 -9.00 8.59
C LEU A 61 4.78 -10.09 8.30
N LYS A 62 4.40 -11.37 8.26
CA LYS A 62 5.30 -12.46 7.82
C LYS A 62 5.67 -12.32 6.35
N SER A 63 4.72 -11.98 5.48
CA SER A 63 4.98 -11.80 4.04
C SER A 63 5.87 -10.59 3.75
N LEU A 64 5.71 -9.49 4.49
CA LEU A 64 6.59 -8.32 4.43
C LEU A 64 8.02 -8.65 4.87
N LYS A 65 8.20 -9.47 5.91
CA LYS A 65 9.53 -9.94 6.35
C LYS A 65 10.27 -10.77 5.29
N LYS A 66 9.53 -11.45 4.40
CA LYS A 66 10.06 -12.27 3.31
C LYS A 66 10.43 -11.47 2.06
N GLN A 67 10.08 -10.19 1.99
CA GLN A 67 10.41 -9.37 0.82
C GLN A 67 11.92 -9.21 0.65
N THR A 68 12.41 -9.30 -0.59
CA THR A 68 13.81 -9.05 -0.96
C THR A 68 14.20 -7.60 -0.69
N LEU A 69 13.29 -6.68 -1.03
CA LEU A 69 13.36 -5.27 -0.71
C LEU A 69 12.53 -4.98 0.54
N LYS A 70 13.19 -4.88 1.70
CA LYS A 70 12.51 -4.74 2.99
C LYS A 70 12.11 -3.28 3.26
N PRO A 71 10.87 -3.02 3.75
CA PRO A 71 10.48 -1.69 4.21
C PRO A 71 11.38 -1.25 5.37
N LYS A 72 11.64 0.05 5.46
CA LYS A 72 12.42 0.65 6.56
C LYS A 72 11.60 0.83 7.82
N GLN A 73 10.30 1.06 7.65
CA GLN A 73 9.37 1.33 8.73
C GLN A 73 8.06 0.62 8.44
N ILE A 74 7.47 0.00 9.46
CA ILE A 74 6.11 -0.54 9.43
C ILE A 74 5.36 0.05 10.61
N ILE A 75 4.31 0.80 10.31
CA ILE A 75 3.48 1.54 11.26
C ILE A 75 2.09 0.92 11.24
N VAL A 76 1.64 0.42 12.38
CA VAL A 76 0.28 -0.09 12.57
C VAL A 76 -0.52 1.00 13.29
N ALA A 77 -1.48 1.59 12.57
CA ALA A 77 -2.38 2.60 13.10
C ALA A 77 -3.67 1.91 13.57
N ASP A 78 -3.73 1.59 14.86
CA ASP A 78 -4.76 0.74 15.45
C ASP A 78 -5.95 1.55 15.97
N ALA A 79 -7.15 1.24 15.51
CA ALA A 79 -8.40 1.90 15.90
C ALA A 79 -8.96 1.35 17.22
N PHE A 80 -8.11 1.21 18.23
CA PHE A 80 -8.43 0.66 19.56
C PHE A 80 -9.03 -0.74 19.46
N SER A 81 -8.28 -1.68 18.88
CA SER A 81 -8.71 -3.07 18.82
C SER A 81 -8.89 -3.65 20.23
N SER A 82 -9.91 -4.49 20.38
CA SER A 82 -10.21 -5.21 21.63
C SER A 82 -9.56 -6.59 21.69
N ASP A 83 -8.95 -7.03 20.59
CA ASP A 83 -8.25 -8.30 20.46
C ASP A 83 -6.72 -8.13 20.57
N ARG A 84 -5.95 -9.15 20.19
CA ARG A 84 -4.48 -9.13 20.30
C ARG A 84 -3.76 -8.37 19.18
N THR A 85 -4.46 -7.59 18.34
CA THR A 85 -3.88 -6.89 17.18
C THR A 85 -2.63 -6.07 17.55
N ARG A 86 -2.72 -5.22 18.58
CA ARG A 86 -1.59 -4.35 18.99
C ARG A 86 -0.41 -5.15 19.53
N GLU A 87 -0.67 -6.16 20.36
CA GLU A 87 0.35 -7.06 20.93
C GLU A 87 1.10 -7.79 19.80
N ILE A 88 0.37 -8.30 18.82
CA ILE A 88 0.93 -8.96 17.64
C ILE A 88 1.81 -7.99 16.86
N ALA A 89 1.32 -6.79 16.54
CA ALA A 89 2.11 -5.78 15.81
C ALA A 89 3.44 -5.48 16.51
N GLN A 90 3.41 -5.24 17.83
CA GLN A 90 4.60 -5.00 18.64
C GLN A 90 5.57 -6.18 18.62
N SER A 91 5.07 -7.42 18.72
CA SER A 91 5.89 -8.64 18.68
C SER A 91 6.64 -8.81 17.34
N PHE A 92 6.13 -8.20 16.27
CA PHE A 92 6.78 -8.19 14.96
C PHE A 92 7.81 -7.06 14.78
N GLY A 93 7.91 -6.14 15.74
CA GLY A 93 8.78 -4.96 15.67
C GLY A 93 8.15 -3.77 14.96
N CYS A 94 6.83 -3.73 14.82
CA CYS A 94 6.12 -2.59 14.25
C CYS A 94 6.01 -1.44 15.25
N GLU A 95 6.03 -0.22 14.73
CA GLU A 95 5.58 0.96 15.47
C GLU A 95 4.05 0.92 15.55
N VAL A 96 3.48 1.04 16.74
CA VAL A 96 2.02 1.03 16.93
C VAL A 96 1.58 2.39 17.41
N VAL A 97 0.66 3.01 16.68
CA VAL A 97 0.10 4.33 16.97
C VAL A 97 -1.41 4.25 17.06
N ASP A 98 -2.01 5.20 17.79
CA ASP A 98 -3.46 5.29 17.88
C ASP A 98 -4.05 5.81 16.58
N GLY A 99 -4.82 4.96 15.91
CA GLY A 99 -5.44 5.22 14.63
C GLY A 99 -6.90 5.70 14.76
N GLY A 100 -7.72 5.22 13.83
CA GLY A 100 -9.15 5.46 13.74
C GLY A 100 -9.71 4.82 12.48
N LEU A 101 -10.97 5.11 12.16
CA LEU A 101 -11.61 4.61 10.92
C LEU A 101 -10.83 5.10 9.68
N PRO A 102 -10.84 4.37 8.56
CA PRO A 102 -9.63 4.05 7.82
C PRO A 102 -8.88 5.27 7.29
N GLY A 103 -9.57 6.33 6.86
CA GLY A 103 -8.93 7.60 6.50
C GLY A 103 -8.08 8.20 7.63
N SER A 104 -8.65 8.36 8.83
CA SER A 104 -7.93 8.84 10.02
C SER A 104 -6.80 7.90 10.46
N GLY A 105 -7.02 6.58 10.40
CA GLY A 105 -5.97 5.60 10.67
C GLY A 105 -4.78 5.75 9.70
N ARG A 106 -5.06 5.88 8.40
CA ARG A 106 -4.03 6.09 7.38
C ARG A 106 -3.30 7.42 7.59
N ASN A 107 -4.00 8.52 7.87
CA ASN A 107 -3.38 9.82 8.13
C ASN A 107 -2.47 9.79 9.36
N ARG A 108 -2.96 9.25 10.48
CA ARG A 108 -2.16 9.17 11.71
C ARG A 108 -0.92 8.30 11.53
N GLY A 109 -1.05 7.15 10.87
CA GLY A 109 0.10 6.34 10.52
C GLY A 109 1.07 7.06 9.57
N ALA A 110 0.55 7.77 8.57
CA ALA A 110 1.38 8.55 7.63
C ALA A 110 2.11 9.71 8.31
N SER A 111 1.56 10.31 9.37
CA SER A 111 2.23 11.38 10.12
C SER A 111 3.52 10.92 10.82
N CYS A 112 3.64 9.62 11.10
CA CYS A 112 4.84 9.00 11.67
C CYS A 112 5.79 8.46 10.57
N ALA A 113 5.37 8.48 9.30
CA ALA A 113 6.17 7.96 8.19
C ALA A 113 7.34 8.89 7.84
N ASN A 114 8.56 8.36 7.90
CA ASN A 114 9.77 9.15 7.65
C ASN A 114 10.49 8.83 6.33
N GLN A 115 9.96 7.91 5.53
CA GLN A 115 10.56 7.55 4.26
C GLN A 115 9.94 8.33 3.07
N PRO A 116 10.68 8.50 1.96
CA PRO A 116 10.15 9.19 0.76
C PRO A 116 8.91 8.60 0.12
N TRP A 117 8.65 7.31 0.33
CA TRP A 117 7.45 6.65 -0.15
C TRP A 117 6.65 6.08 1.02
N ILE A 118 5.35 6.29 0.98
CA ILE A 118 4.39 5.68 1.90
C ILE A 118 3.63 4.61 1.12
N ILE A 119 3.46 3.44 1.74
CA ILE A 119 2.60 2.37 1.24
C ILE A 119 1.48 2.16 2.24
N PHE A 120 0.25 2.45 1.84
CA PHE A 120 -0.93 2.06 2.61
C PHE A 120 -1.32 0.63 2.24
N LEU A 121 -1.40 -0.24 3.24
CA LEU A 121 -1.80 -1.64 3.08
C LEU A 121 -2.91 -1.98 4.07
N ASP A 122 -3.96 -2.67 3.61
CA ASP A 122 -4.94 -3.24 4.52
C ASP A 122 -4.38 -4.50 5.20
N ALA A 123 -4.86 -4.83 6.40
CA ALA A 123 -4.30 -5.89 7.23
C ALA A 123 -4.52 -7.32 6.69
N ASP A 124 -5.44 -7.49 5.75
CA ASP A 124 -5.81 -8.77 5.11
C ASP A 124 -5.21 -8.98 3.72
N VAL A 125 -4.14 -8.23 3.44
CA VAL A 125 -3.22 -8.42 2.33
C VAL A 125 -2.14 -9.45 2.69
N GLU A 126 -1.77 -10.31 1.75
CA GLU A 126 -0.62 -11.20 1.90
C GLU A 126 0.24 -11.23 0.63
N PHE A 127 1.53 -10.93 0.72
CA PHE A 127 2.42 -11.00 -0.44
C PHE A 127 2.95 -12.43 -0.67
N GLU A 128 2.49 -13.07 -1.75
CA GLU A 128 3.04 -14.36 -2.20
C GLU A 128 4.40 -14.21 -2.90
N ASP A 129 4.59 -13.15 -3.69
CA ASP A 129 5.83 -12.86 -4.41
C ASP A 129 6.83 -12.14 -3.48
N PRO A 130 7.97 -12.78 -3.09
CA PRO A 130 8.98 -12.15 -2.25
C PRO A 130 9.70 -10.99 -2.94
N THR A 131 9.54 -10.80 -4.25
CA THR A 131 10.14 -9.71 -5.03
C THR A 131 9.17 -8.58 -5.32
N PHE A 132 7.94 -8.63 -4.80
CA PHE A 132 6.88 -7.68 -5.12
C PHE A 132 7.30 -6.22 -4.89
N LEU A 133 7.81 -5.89 -3.70
CA LEU A 133 8.23 -4.52 -3.38
C LEU A 133 9.41 -4.06 -4.23
N GLU A 134 10.34 -4.96 -4.56
CA GLU A 134 11.48 -4.68 -5.44
C GLU A 134 11.03 -4.30 -6.85
N ARG A 135 10.13 -5.10 -7.41
CA ARG A 135 9.58 -4.90 -8.76
C ARG A 135 8.67 -3.67 -8.80
N ALA A 136 7.88 -3.44 -7.74
CA ALA A 136 7.06 -2.25 -7.59
C ALA A 136 7.93 -0.99 -7.58
N TYR A 137 8.98 -0.96 -6.74
CA TYR A 137 9.91 0.17 -6.66
C TYR A 137 10.58 0.44 -8.02
N SER A 138 11.07 -0.60 -8.70
CA SER A 138 11.63 -0.47 -10.05
C SER A 138 10.65 0.17 -11.03
N GLN A 139 9.36 -0.21 -11.01
CA GLN A 139 8.35 0.39 -11.86
C GLN A 139 8.03 1.84 -11.48
N LEU A 140 7.94 2.17 -10.18
CA LEU A 140 7.74 3.54 -9.72
C LEU A 140 8.83 4.47 -10.24
N GLN A 141 10.09 4.02 -10.20
CA GLN A 141 11.23 4.81 -10.68
C GLN A 141 11.29 4.88 -12.22
N THR A 142 11.20 3.74 -12.90
CA THR A 142 11.36 3.67 -14.37
C THR A 142 10.24 4.37 -15.13
N ARG A 143 9.03 4.42 -14.55
CA ARG A 143 7.86 5.07 -15.15
C ARG A 143 7.61 6.45 -14.56
N ASP A 144 8.48 6.92 -13.67
CA ASP A 144 8.41 8.23 -12.99
C ASP A 144 7.01 8.49 -12.41
N LEU A 145 6.50 7.53 -11.63
CA LEU A 145 5.20 7.64 -10.98
C LEU A 145 5.34 8.38 -9.65
N ASP A 146 4.29 9.09 -9.24
CA ASP A 146 4.16 9.70 -7.91
C ASP A 146 3.13 8.97 -7.03
N LEU A 147 2.20 8.26 -7.68
CA LEU A 147 1.14 7.49 -7.06
C LEU A 147 0.93 6.20 -7.87
N ALA A 148 0.74 5.08 -7.19
CA ALA A 148 0.44 3.82 -7.85
C ALA A 148 -0.42 2.88 -7.01
N THR A 149 -1.04 1.93 -7.70
CA THR A 149 -1.73 0.77 -7.12
C THR A 149 -1.47 -0.46 -7.98
N CYS A 150 -1.94 -1.63 -7.55
CA CYS A 150 -1.76 -2.89 -8.26
C CYS A 150 -3.09 -3.63 -8.48
N SER A 151 -3.06 -4.64 -9.33
CA SER A 151 -4.17 -5.57 -9.47
C SER A 151 -4.35 -6.38 -8.18
N ILE A 152 -5.56 -6.90 -7.96
CA ILE A 152 -5.86 -7.79 -6.84
C ILE A 152 -6.06 -9.23 -7.29
N ARG A 153 -5.74 -10.18 -6.41
CA ARG A 153 -5.99 -11.61 -6.61
C ARG A 153 -6.69 -12.16 -5.36
N PRO A 154 -7.73 -12.98 -5.48
CA PRO A 154 -8.36 -13.58 -4.31
C PRO A 154 -7.48 -14.67 -3.72
N ILE A 155 -7.37 -14.71 -2.39
CA ILE A 155 -6.90 -15.87 -1.64
C ILE A 155 -8.05 -16.88 -1.60
N SER A 156 -8.25 -17.59 -2.70
CA SER A 156 -9.29 -18.61 -2.87
C SER A 156 -8.95 -19.55 -4.01
N ASN A 157 -9.43 -20.80 -3.91
CA ASN A 157 -9.33 -21.79 -4.99
C ASN A 157 -10.57 -21.81 -5.90
N ARG A 158 -11.64 -21.06 -5.58
CA ARG A 158 -12.88 -21.11 -6.38
C ARG A 158 -12.75 -20.24 -7.63
N ARG A 159 -13.09 -20.80 -8.78
CA ARG A 159 -13.04 -20.09 -10.08
C ARG A 159 -13.89 -18.82 -10.10
N ILE A 160 -15.02 -18.82 -9.39
CA ILE A 160 -15.93 -17.67 -9.32
C ILE A 160 -15.26 -16.46 -8.67
N ASP A 161 -14.46 -16.66 -7.62
CA ASP A 161 -13.70 -15.59 -6.97
C ASP A 161 -12.72 -14.96 -7.95
N HIS A 162 -11.93 -15.79 -8.64
CA HIS A 162 -10.96 -15.33 -9.65
C HIS A 162 -11.64 -14.58 -10.79
N PHE A 163 -12.81 -15.04 -11.24
CA PHE A 163 -13.59 -14.37 -12.28
C PHE A 163 -13.98 -12.95 -11.85
N PHE A 164 -14.61 -12.78 -10.69
CA PHE A 164 -15.05 -11.46 -10.22
C PHE A 164 -13.87 -10.50 -9.99
N HIS A 165 -12.75 -10.97 -9.45
CA HIS A 165 -11.55 -10.14 -9.28
C HIS A 165 -10.91 -9.79 -10.62
N THR A 166 -10.96 -10.68 -11.61
CA THR A 166 -10.50 -10.38 -12.97
C THR A 166 -11.38 -9.30 -13.61
N CYS A 167 -12.70 -9.42 -13.49
CA CYS A 167 -13.63 -8.38 -13.96
C CYS A 167 -13.34 -7.03 -13.29
N TYR A 168 -13.14 -7.01 -11.98
CA TYR A 168 -12.77 -5.80 -11.23
C TYR A 168 -11.43 -5.20 -11.71
N ASN A 169 -10.40 -6.02 -11.89
CA ASN A 169 -9.09 -5.56 -12.40
C ASN A 169 -9.18 -4.99 -13.82
N VAL A 170 -10.00 -5.60 -14.69
CA VAL A 170 -10.23 -5.10 -16.05
C VAL A 170 -10.98 -3.76 -15.98
N TYR A 171 -12.05 -3.70 -15.19
CA TYR A 171 -12.87 -2.50 -15.00
C TYR A 171 -12.03 -1.31 -14.50
N THR A 172 -11.36 -1.45 -13.36
CA THR A 172 -10.58 -0.36 -12.74
C THR A 172 -9.47 0.17 -13.64
N ARG A 173 -8.80 -0.70 -14.40
CA ARG A 173 -7.78 -0.29 -15.36
C ARG A 173 -8.36 0.37 -16.61
N ALA A 174 -9.49 -0.11 -17.12
CA ALA A 174 -10.17 0.49 -18.27
C ALA A 174 -10.74 1.87 -17.92
N CYS A 175 -11.25 2.04 -16.70
CA CYS A 175 -11.80 3.30 -16.22
C CYS A 175 -10.74 4.31 -15.80
N GLN A 176 -9.47 3.92 -15.59
CA GLN A 176 -8.37 4.80 -15.16
C GLN A 176 -8.36 6.20 -15.82
N PRO A 177 -8.52 6.35 -17.16
CA PRO A 177 -8.47 7.68 -17.79
C PRO A 177 -9.58 8.64 -17.36
N PHE A 178 -10.70 8.10 -16.87
CA PHE A 178 -11.90 8.85 -16.50
C PHE A 178 -12.10 8.89 -14.98
N MET A 179 -11.74 7.81 -14.29
CA MET A 179 -11.90 7.62 -12.87
C MET A 179 -10.70 6.86 -12.31
N VAL A 180 -9.90 7.56 -11.50
CA VAL A 180 -8.74 6.97 -10.83
C VAL A 180 -9.23 6.13 -9.67
N HIS A 181 -8.90 4.84 -9.73
CA HIS A 181 -9.16 3.88 -8.68
C HIS A 181 -7.83 3.43 -8.10
N ALA A 182 -7.63 3.69 -6.81
CA ALA A 182 -6.57 3.06 -6.04
C ALA A 182 -7.23 2.45 -4.80
N PRO A 183 -7.61 1.16 -4.83
CA PRO A 183 -8.24 0.56 -3.68
C PRO A 183 -7.29 0.63 -2.48
N GLY A 184 -7.84 0.96 -1.31
CA GLY A 184 -7.12 1.21 -0.05
C GLY A 184 -6.23 0.06 0.43
N LEU A 185 -6.40 -1.13 -0.15
CA LEU A 185 -5.60 -2.32 0.11
C LEU A 185 -4.13 -2.18 -0.29
N CYS A 186 -3.80 -1.38 -1.31
CA CYS A 186 -2.42 -1.16 -1.73
C CYS A 186 -2.27 0.13 -2.52
N ILE A 187 -1.82 1.18 -1.84
CA ILE A 187 -1.57 2.49 -2.42
C ILE A 187 -0.12 2.89 -2.13
N PHE A 188 0.67 3.07 -3.18
CA PHE A 188 1.99 3.68 -3.12
C PHE A 188 1.86 5.17 -3.41
N ILE A 189 2.43 6.01 -2.56
CA ILE A 189 2.48 7.46 -2.80
C ILE A 189 3.81 8.05 -2.35
N LYS A 190 4.33 9.03 -3.09
CA LYS A 190 5.42 9.87 -2.58
C LYS A 190 4.93 10.62 -1.34
N ARG A 191 5.72 10.60 -0.26
CA ARG A 191 5.39 11.30 1.00
C ARG A 191 5.09 12.78 0.76
N GLN A 192 5.88 13.44 -0.07
CA GLN A 192 5.66 14.84 -0.46
C GLN A 192 4.29 15.06 -1.12
N LEU A 193 3.83 14.14 -1.97
CA LEU A 193 2.52 14.26 -2.61
C LEU A 193 1.39 14.06 -1.58
N HIS A 194 1.54 13.11 -0.65
CA HIS A 194 0.61 12.92 0.47
C HIS A 194 0.49 14.19 1.33
N GLU A 195 1.61 14.83 1.65
CA GLU A 195 1.66 16.09 2.40
C GLU A 195 1.00 17.23 1.61
N GLN A 196 1.30 17.37 0.32
CA GLN A 196 0.74 18.43 -0.54
C GLN A 196 -0.78 18.39 -0.66
N ILE A 197 -1.38 17.20 -0.63
CA ILE A 197 -2.83 17.07 -0.69
C ILE A 197 -3.49 17.16 0.69
N ASN A 198 -2.72 17.18 1.79
CA ASN A 198 -3.20 17.08 3.17
C ASN A 198 -3.86 15.72 3.51
N GLY A 199 -3.31 14.63 3.00
CA GLY A 199 -3.75 13.28 3.34
C GLY A 199 -5.17 12.91 2.89
N PHE A 200 -5.77 11.92 3.55
CA PHE A 200 -7.15 11.46 3.34
C PHE A 200 -8.15 12.45 3.98
N ASP A 201 -9.30 12.68 3.33
CA ASP A 201 -10.41 13.41 3.96
C ASP A 201 -11.10 12.52 4.99
N GLU A 202 -10.85 12.78 6.28
CA GLU A 202 -11.38 11.99 7.41
C GLU A 202 -12.89 12.10 7.59
N THR A 203 -13.55 13.03 6.90
CA THR A 203 -15.02 13.15 6.92
C THR A 203 -15.71 12.12 6.02
N ILE A 204 -14.96 11.44 5.15
CA ILE A 204 -15.48 10.42 4.23
C ILE A 204 -15.52 9.06 4.93
N ILE A 205 -16.70 8.44 4.94
CA ILE A 205 -16.94 7.16 5.62
C ILE A 205 -16.77 5.98 4.66
N PHE A 206 -16.97 6.19 3.36
CA PHE A 206 -16.86 5.16 2.33
C PHE A 206 -16.27 5.71 1.03
N CYS A 207 -15.42 4.92 0.38
CA CYS A 207 -14.67 5.31 -0.83
C CYS A 207 -13.72 6.50 -0.61
N GLU A 208 -13.16 6.62 0.59
CA GLU A 208 -12.14 7.62 0.95
C GLU A 208 -10.86 7.45 0.12
N ASP A 209 -10.55 6.23 -0.27
CA ASP A 209 -9.42 5.85 -1.13
C ASP A 209 -9.58 6.34 -2.57
N HIS A 210 -10.79 6.26 -3.12
CA HIS A 210 -11.12 6.78 -4.46
C HIS A 210 -11.00 8.31 -4.51
N GLU A 211 -11.53 9.02 -3.50
CA GLU A 211 -11.37 10.48 -3.40
C GLU A 211 -9.90 10.86 -3.28
N TYR A 212 -9.18 10.19 -2.39
CA TYR A 212 -7.75 10.41 -2.15
C TYR A 212 -6.93 10.22 -3.42
N ALA A 213 -7.14 9.12 -4.14
CA ALA A 213 -6.42 8.82 -5.38
C ALA A 213 -6.74 9.83 -6.49
N LYS A 214 -8.01 10.25 -6.61
CA LYS A 214 -8.44 11.29 -7.57
C LYS A 214 -7.81 12.64 -7.27
N ARG A 215 -7.69 13.03 -5.99
CA ARG A 215 -7.07 14.30 -5.60
C ARG A 215 -5.56 14.28 -5.83
N ALA A 216 -4.91 13.19 -5.44
CA ALA A 216 -3.49 12.96 -5.70
C ALA A 216 -3.15 12.95 -7.20
N SER A 217 -3.98 12.30 -8.04
CA SER A 217 -3.73 12.19 -9.48
C SER A 217 -3.89 13.50 -10.27
N LYS A 218 -4.48 14.55 -9.66
CA LYS A 218 -4.54 15.88 -10.30
C LYS A 218 -3.19 16.60 -10.30
N ILE A 219 -2.31 16.22 -9.39
CA ILE A 219 -1.02 16.90 -9.15
C ILE A 219 0.15 15.95 -9.43
N GLY A 220 0.00 14.66 -9.12
CA GLY A 220 1.00 13.63 -9.34
C GLY A 220 0.65 12.63 -10.44
N ARG A 221 1.67 12.00 -11.01
CA ARG A 221 1.52 10.97 -12.02
C ARG A 221 1.06 9.65 -11.40
N PHE A 222 -0.21 9.31 -11.64
CA PHE A 222 -0.79 8.03 -11.27
C PHE A 222 -0.47 6.93 -12.30
N GLY A 223 -0.27 5.69 -11.82
CA GLY A 223 -0.31 4.53 -12.70
C GLY A 223 -0.57 3.22 -11.97
N PHE A 224 -1.25 2.29 -12.63
CA PHE A 224 -1.25 0.89 -12.19
C PHE A 224 0.11 0.25 -12.45
N LEU A 225 0.60 -0.53 -11.47
CA LEU A 225 1.70 -1.47 -11.66
C LEU A 225 1.34 -2.50 -12.76
N SER A 226 2.35 -3.19 -13.27
CA SER A 226 2.18 -4.20 -14.31
C SER A 226 1.19 -5.30 -13.88
N LYS A 227 0.49 -5.90 -14.84
CA LYS A 227 -0.64 -6.82 -14.56
C LYS A 227 -0.24 -8.07 -13.78
N ASP A 228 1.02 -8.46 -13.88
CA ASP A 228 1.65 -9.58 -13.20
C ASP A 228 2.13 -9.25 -11.78
N LEU A 229 2.09 -7.97 -11.36
CA LEU A 229 2.19 -7.57 -9.97
C LEU A 229 0.77 -7.45 -9.41
N HIS A 230 0.37 -8.46 -8.65
CA HIS A 230 -0.90 -8.48 -7.95
C HIS A 230 -0.72 -8.72 -6.46
N VAL A 231 -1.66 -8.19 -5.69
CA VAL A 231 -1.74 -8.42 -4.26
C VAL A 231 -2.84 -9.43 -3.95
N PRO A 232 -2.51 -10.57 -3.34
CA PRO A 232 -3.47 -11.47 -2.74
C PRO A 232 -4.27 -10.80 -1.62
N VAL A 233 -5.60 -10.90 -1.70
CA VAL A 233 -6.55 -10.31 -0.75
C VAL A 233 -7.56 -11.35 -0.26
N SER A 234 -7.99 -11.19 0.99
CA SER A 234 -9.01 -12.06 1.57
C SER A 234 -10.38 -11.89 0.86
N ILE A 235 -11.11 -12.99 0.67
CA ILE A 235 -12.48 -12.97 0.16
C ILE A 235 -13.53 -12.89 1.28
N ARG A 236 -13.13 -12.56 2.51
CA ARG A 236 -14.00 -12.61 3.70
C ARG A 236 -15.25 -11.74 3.53
N ARG A 237 -15.08 -10.55 2.94
CA ARG A 237 -16.19 -9.63 2.67
C ARG A 237 -17.15 -10.21 1.63
N LEU A 238 -16.62 -10.79 0.55
CA LEU A 238 -17.41 -11.48 -0.48
C LEU A 238 -18.22 -12.65 0.07
N LYS A 239 -17.65 -13.40 1.03
CA LYS A 239 -18.37 -14.48 1.72
C LYS A 239 -19.49 -13.95 2.62
N ARG A 240 -19.23 -12.87 3.38
CA ARG A 240 -20.18 -12.28 4.33
C ARG A 240 -21.36 -11.60 3.64
N ASP A 241 -21.08 -10.69 2.72
CA ASP A 241 -22.10 -9.79 2.15
C ASP A 241 -22.63 -10.31 0.79
N GLY A 242 -21.92 -11.23 0.15
CA GLY A 242 -22.28 -11.80 -1.15
C GLY A 242 -21.82 -10.97 -2.35
N TYR A 243 -21.47 -11.64 -3.45
CA TYR A 243 -20.87 -11.03 -4.65
C TYR A 243 -21.71 -9.91 -5.26
N ILE A 244 -23.00 -10.17 -5.48
CA ILE A 244 -23.90 -9.22 -6.16
C ILE A 244 -24.13 -7.99 -5.28
N HIS A 245 -24.30 -8.20 -3.98
CA HIS A 245 -24.50 -7.10 -3.04
C HIS A 245 -23.28 -6.21 -2.96
N ILE A 246 -22.08 -6.79 -2.88
CA ILE A 246 -20.81 -6.05 -2.89
C ILE A 246 -20.63 -5.28 -4.19
N ALA A 247 -20.80 -5.96 -5.34
CA ALA A 247 -20.66 -5.32 -6.65
C ALA A 247 -21.63 -4.14 -6.80
N GLY A 248 -22.90 -4.33 -6.41
CA GLY A 248 -23.90 -3.27 -6.41
C GLY A 248 -23.57 -2.13 -5.45
N LYS A 249 -23.08 -2.43 -4.24
CA LYS A 249 -22.70 -1.43 -3.24
C LYS A 249 -21.54 -0.56 -3.72
N TYR A 250 -20.48 -1.15 -4.25
CA TYR A 250 -19.35 -0.40 -4.81
C TYR A 250 -19.77 0.42 -6.04
N PHE A 251 -20.53 -0.18 -6.96
CA PHE A 251 -21.04 0.53 -8.14
C PHE A 251 -21.92 1.74 -7.78
N LEU A 252 -22.88 1.58 -6.86
CA LEU A 252 -23.72 2.67 -6.39
C LEU A 252 -22.92 3.76 -5.67
N SER A 253 -21.88 3.37 -4.94
CA SER A 253 -21.02 4.31 -4.23
C SER A 253 -20.13 5.11 -5.19
N GLU A 254 -19.66 4.48 -6.27
CA GLU A 254 -18.97 5.17 -7.36
C GLU A 254 -19.88 6.16 -8.08
N LEU A 255 -21.13 5.77 -8.39
CA LEU A 255 -22.12 6.69 -8.96
C LEU A 255 -22.39 7.86 -8.00
N HIS A 256 -22.53 7.60 -6.70
CA HIS A 256 -22.68 8.66 -5.71
C HIS A 256 -21.47 9.60 -5.73
N LEU A 257 -20.25 9.07 -5.73
CA LEU A 257 -19.03 9.89 -5.77
C LEU A 257 -18.94 10.75 -7.04
N LEU A 258 -19.40 10.22 -8.18
CA LEU A 258 -19.39 10.93 -9.46
C LEU A 258 -20.46 12.03 -9.55
N PHE A 259 -21.68 11.76 -9.11
CA PHE A 259 -22.83 12.65 -9.31
C PHE A 259 -23.18 13.52 -8.10
N LEU A 260 -22.96 13.02 -6.88
CA LEU A 260 -23.38 13.63 -5.62
C LEU A 260 -22.19 14.02 -4.71
N GLY A 261 -20.98 13.55 -5.04
CA GLY A 261 -19.77 13.82 -4.28
C GLY A 261 -19.49 12.81 -3.15
N PRO A 262 -18.52 13.10 -2.26
CA PRO A 262 -18.04 12.16 -1.25
C PRO A 262 -19.11 11.71 -0.26
N ILE A 263 -19.05 10.42 0.13
CA ILE A 263 -20.00 9.81 1.05
C ILE A 263 -19.57 10.10 2.49
N ARG A 264 -20.27 11.04 3.14
CA ARG A 264 -20.00 11.48 4.53
C ARG A 264 -21.02 10.96 5.54
N ASP A 265 -22.01 10.20 5.08
CA ASP A 265 -23.03 9.59 5.93
C ASP A 265 -23.00 8.07 5.79
N ASN A 266 -23.52 7.36 6.80
CA ASN A 266 -23.54 5.91 6.80
C ASN A 266 -24.72 5.33 5.97
N LYS A 267 -25.15 6.02 4.90
CA LYS A 267 -26.28 5.58 4.05
C LYS A 267 -26.10 4.18 3.49
N PHE A 268 -24.85 3.75 3.32
CA PHE A 268 -24.50 2.44 2.77
C PHE A 268 -24.24 1.37 3.83
N LYS A 269 -24.44 1.64 5.14
CA LYS A 269 -24.16 0.72 6.26
C LYS A 269 -22.78 0.05 6.10
N TYR A 270 -21.72 0.83 6.25
CA TYR A 270 -20.36 0.31 6.19
C TYR A 270 -19.90 -0.07 7.60
N ASP A 271 -19.89 -1.38 7.88
CA ASP A 271 -19.38 -1.93 9.13
C ASP A 271 -17.99 -2.53 8.91
N LEU A 272 -17.03 -1.99 9.65
CA LEU A 272 -15.63 -2.40 9.65
C LEU A 272 -15.30 -3.36 10.78
N ASP A 273 -16.20 -3.53 11.74
CA ASP A 273 -16.00 -4.49 12.82
C ASP A 273 -16.37 -5.89 12.32
N TYR A 274 -15.51 -6.87 12.60
CA TYR A 274 -15.70 -8.25 12.15
C TYR A 274 -15.86 -9.16 13.37
N LYS A 275 -16.94 -9.94 13.39
CA LYS A 275 -17.15 -10.94 14.43
C LYS A 275 -16.15 -12.09 14.27
N LYS A 276 -15.83 -12.77 15.39
CA LYS A 276 -14.81 -13.82 15.40
C LYS A 276 -15.04 -14.93 14.35
N ASP A 277 -16.31 -15.22 14.05
CA ASP A 277 -16.76 -16.30 13.16
C ASP A 277 -16.70 -15.93 11.67
N GLU A 278 -16.52 -14.65 11.33
CA GLU A 278 -16.44 -14.15 9.95
C GLU A 278 -15.01 -14.15 9.39
N ARG A 279 -14.04 -14.66 10.18
CA ARG A 279 -12.59 -14.59 9.91
C ARG A 279 -12.05 -15.79 9.11
N VAL A 280 -12.92 -16.58 8.47
CA VAL A 280 -12.61 -17.85 7.77
C VAL A 280 -12.84 -17.79 6.26
#